data_AF-A0A0L8FJC3-F1
#
_entry.id   AF-A0A0L8FJC3-F1
#
_cell.length_a   1.000
_cell.length_b   1.000
_cell.length_c   1.000
_cell.angle_alpha   90.00
_cell.angle_beta   90.00
_cell.angle_gamma   90.00
#
_symmetry.space_group_name_H-M   'P 1'
#
loop_
_entity.id
_entity.type
_entity.pdbx_description
1 polymer ?
#
loop_
_entity_poly.entity_id
_entity_poly.type
_entity_poly.pdbx_seq_one_letter_code
_entity_poly.pdbx_strand_id
1 'polypeptide(L)'
;IIVGDSNIIFRSPLGILLPRKGGRPMKLIYFVSPYDLLDRKTKIKHPLTIDAITEYQLGHSVTVSIEHSSLNRLQTMPLMTVVKNQDGKSLPSFSGLSNMNSCMLPACFVLTLRTPLTVLASLLQKIESITNMEVPRISEGKKLLSLLIETISCQQLFNKKELYVTLPDQQHVYFLGGHQSGIEEEGVLISKIPFTHPTNLPKILSYLRQQMLFNTAITSCIRPSAKRDLKSALVFELSALSLHQVNVSFEHPLQDSMVTGLVKPDGSTRLQSDVAEFLQLDTLPNANHSESVVGTFPCHPHEGQSGGTGNGHAKNGVFYVPPAQEPVQGHWQ
;
A
#
# COMPACT_ATOMS: atom_id res chain seq x y z
N ILE A 1 18.26 20.90 -17.61
CA ILE A 1 18.20 19.42 -17.52
C ILE A 1 18.11 19.08 -16.04
N ILE A 2 16.89 18.91 -15.52
CA ILE A 2 16.65 18.39 -14.16
C ILE A 2 15.70 17.21 -14.35
N VAL A 3 16.28 16.04 -14.14
CA VAL A 3 15.68 14.72 -14.32
C VAL A 3 14.68 14.53 -13.18
N GLY A 4 13.39 14.57 -13.49
CA GLY A 4 12.31 14.34 -12.52
C GLY A 4 12.17 12.84 -12.25
N ASP A 5 12.56 12.43 -11.06
CA ASP A 5 12.71 11.04 -10.62
C ASP A 5 11.46 10.18 -10.81
N SER A 6 11.65 9.13 -11.60
CA SER A 6 10.69 8.06 -11.85
C SER A 6 10.55 7.14 -10.62
N ASN A 7 9.32 7.00 -10.12
CA ASN A 7 8.82 5.89 -9.27
C ASN A 7 9.42 5.69 -7.85
N ILE A 8 9.66 6.76 -7.08
CA ILE A 8 10.15 6.70 -5.67
C ILE A 8 9.32 5.74 -4.78
N ILE A 9 7.99 5.66 -4.96
CA ILE A 9 7.12 4.78 -4.15
C ILE A 9 7.41 3.30 -4.36
N PHE A 10 7.78 2.91 -5.58
CA PHE A 10 8.08 1.53 -5.95
C PHE A 10 9.57 1.19 -5.78
N ARG A 11 10.45 2.21 -5.81
CA ARG A 11 11.88 2.05 -5.56
C ARG A 11 12.23 2.02 -4.06
N SER A 12 11.48 2.74 -3.23
CA SER A 12 11.64 2.71 -1.78
C SER A 12 10.97 1.48 -1.18
N PRO A 13 11.68 0.67 -0.37
CA PRO A 13 11.08 -0.47 0.33
C PRO A 13 9.90 -0.07 1.24
N LEU A 14 9.88 1.16 1.73
CA LEU A 14 8.84 1.70 2.61
C LEU A 14 7.84 2.65 1.91
N GLY A 15 8.14 3.09 0.70
CA GLY A 15 7.37 4.11 -0.01
C GLY A 15 7.69 5.51 0.53
N ILE A 16 6.67 6.35 0.67
CA ILE A 16 6.80 7.72 1.21
C ILE A 16 6.46 7.69 2.70
N LEU A 17 7.41 8.12 3.53
CA LEU A 17 7.23 8.24 4.97
C LEU A 17 6.88 9.68 5.35
N LEU A 18 5.71 9.84 5.97
CA LEU A 18 5.31 11.10 6.60
C LEU A 18 5.48 10.97 8.12
N PRO A 19 6.38 11.77 8.73
CA PRO A 19 6.64 11.68 10.16
C PRO A 19 5.42 12.13 10.97
N ARG A 20 5.37 11.69 12.24
CA ARG A 20 4.35 12.12 13.19
C ARG A 20 4.38 13.65 13.33
N LYS A 21 3.22 14.32 13.18
CA LYS A 21 3.11 15.79 13.32
C LYS A 21 1.78 16.17 13.98
N GLY A 22 1.84 16.93 15.08
CA GLY A 22 0.66 17.52 15.74
C GLY A 22 -0.45 16.51 16.07
N GLY A 23 -0.13 15.46 16.83
CA GLY A 23 -1.08 14.41 17.22
C GLY A 23 -1.44 13.41 16.12
N ARG A 24 -1.09 13.67 14.85
CA ARG A 24 -1.31 12.73 13.74
C ARG A 24 -0.27 11.62 13.79
N PRO A 25 -0.67 10.34 13.72
CA PRO A 25 0.28 9.23 13.71
C PRO A 25 1.18 9.30 12.47
N MET A 26 2.32 8.64 12.57
CA MET A 26 3.20 8.41 11.43
C MET A 26 2.45 7.67 10.32
N LYS A 27 2.68 8.06 9.07
CA LYS A 27 1.99 7.51 7.89
C LYS A 27 2.99 7.05 6.85
N LEU A 28 2.74 5.88 6.27
CA LEU A 28 3.50 5.31 5.15
C LEU A 28 2.57 5.20 3.95
N ILE A 29 2.91 5.85 2.84
CA ILE A 29 2.21 5.73 1.55
C ILE A 29 2.98 4.72 0.72
N TYR A 30 2.38 3.55 0.50
CA TYR A 30 3.09 2.39 -0.04
C TYR A 30 2.68 2.04 -1.47
N PHE A 31 1.54 2.53 -1.95
CA PHE A 31 1.04 2.26 -3.29
C PHE A 31 0.20 3.43 -3.81
N VAL A 32 0.35 3.79 -5.09
CA VAL A 32 -0.48 4.78 -5.79
C VAL A 32 -0.94 4.15 -7.09
N SER A 33 -2.25 4.07 -7.30
CA SER A 33 -2.82 3.52 -8.53
C SER A 33 -2.75 4.56 -9.67
N PRO A 34 -2.71 4.14 -10.95
CA PRO A 34 -2.79 5.08 -12.06
C PRO A 34 -4.06 5.94 -12.02
N TYR A 35 -5.17 5.38 -11.54
CA TYR A 35 -6.43 6.09 -11.38
C TYR A 35 -6.38 7.15 -10.27
N ASP A 36 -5.55 6.96 -9.24
CA ASP A 36 -5.39 7.96 -8.17
C ASP A 36 -4.74 9.24 -8.68
N LEU A 37 -3.95 9.14 -9.75
CA LEU A 37 -3.30 10.30 -10.37
C LEU A 37 -4.25 11.08 -11.30
N LEU A 38 -5.45 10.58 -11.58
CA LEU A 38 -6.40 11.22 -12.48
C LEU A 38 -7.45 12.00 -11.69
N ASP A 39 -7.44 13.32 -11.81
CA ASP A 39 -8.52 14.14 -11.27
C ASP A 39 -9.71 14.11 -12.24
N ARG A 40 -10.80 13.47 -11.82
CA ARG A 40 -12.04 13.34 -12.62
C ARG A 40 -12.75 14.67 -12.87
N LYS A 41 -12.56 15.67 -12.01
CA LYS A 41 -13.22 16.97 -12.15
C LYS A 41 -12.48 17.87 -13.12
N THR A 42 -11.16 17.97 -12.96
CA THR A 42 -10.33 18.84 -13.79
C THR A 42 -9.84 18.15 -15.08
N LYS A 43 -9.92 16.82 -15.15
CA LYS A 43 -9.38 15.98 -16.23
C LYS A 43 -7.85 16.12 -16.39
N ILE A 44 -7.17 16.54 -15.33
CA ILE A 44 -5.71 16.72 -15.30
C ILE A 44 -5.09 15.53 -14.57
N LYS A 45 -3.91 15.10 -15.04
CA LYS A 45 -3.10 14.09 -14.38
C LYS A 45 -2.15 14.74 -13.37
N HIS A 46 -2.24 14.35 -12.11
CA HIS A 46 -1.29 14.75 -11.09
C HIS A 46 0.10 14.15 -11.37
N PRO A 47 1.19 14.92 -11.18
CA PRO A 47 2.53 14.38 -11.31
C PRO A 47 2.80 13.39 -10.17
N LEU A 48 3.52 12.30 -10.47
CA LEU A 48 3.92 11.32 -9.46
C LEU A 48 5.11 11.84 -8.63
N THR A 49 4.85 12.86 -7.82
CA THR A 49 5.82 13.53 -6.96
C THR A 49 5.37 13.48 -5.50
N ILE A 50 6.31 13.55 -4.56
CA ILE A 50 6.01 13.48 -3.13
C ILE A 50 5.05 14.60 -2.72
N ASP A 51 5.26 15.81 -3.25
CA ASP A 51 4.44 16.99 -2.95
C ASP A 51 3.00 16.80 -3.40
N ALA A 52 2.78 16.44 -4.68
CA ALA A 52 1.44 16.20 -5.20
C ALA A 52 0.73 15.05 -4.48
N ILE A 53 1.42 13.95 -4.22
CA ILE A 53 0.83 12.80 -3.51
C ILE A 53 0.39 13.18 -2.10
N THR A 54 1.19 14.00 -1.41
CA THR A 54 0.91 14.42 -0.04
C THR A 54 -0.20 15.48 0.01
N GLU A 55 -0.17 16.46 -0.89
CA GLU A 55 -1.13 17.56 -0.98
C GLU A 55 -2.54 17.04 -1.32
N TYR A 56 -2.64 16.20 -2.35
CA TYR A 56 -3.91 15.64 -2.81
C TYR A 56 -4.31 14.34 -2.08
N GLN A 57 -3.51 13.89 -1.11
CA GLN A 57 -3.75 12.67 -0.32
C GLN A 57 -3.97 11.41 -1.18
N LEU A 58 -3.16 11.27 -2.21
CA LEU A 58 -3.25 10.21 -3.21
C LEU A 58 -2.69 8.89 -2.66
N GLY A 59 -3.18 7.79 -3.21
CA GLY A 59 -2.69 6.45 -2.92
C GLY A 59 -3.19 5.85 -1.61
N HIS A 60 -2.68 4.63 -1.41
CA HIS A 60 -2.95 3.79 -0.26
C HIS A 60 -1.87 3.99 0.79
N SER A 61 -2.32 4.15 2.03
CA SER A 61 -1.45 4.45 3.16
C SER A 61 -1.81 3.61 4.38
N VAL A 62 -0.80 3.31 5.18
CA VAL A 62 -0.94 2.77 6.53
C VAL A 62 -0.49 3.81 7.56
N THR A 63 -1.08 3.76 8.75
CA THR A 63 -0.60 4.51 9.91
C THR A 63 0.02 3.57 10.92
N VAL A 64 1.04 4.04 11.63
CA VAL A 64 1.72 3.23 12.66
C VAL A 64 1.22 3.69 14.03
N SER A 65 0.60 2.77 14.76
CA SER A 65 0.15 2.94 16.13
C SER A 65 0.75 1.88 17.06
N ILE A 66 0.57 2.07 18.36
CA ILE A 66 0.85 1.06 19.39
C ILE A 66 -0.50 0.63 19.96
N GLU A 67 -0.75 -0.67 20.02
CA GLU A 67 -1.97 -1.26 20.56
C GLU A 67 -1.65 -2.33 21.61
N HIS A 68 -2.62 -2.69 22.44
CA HIS A 68 -2.46 -3.71 23.46
C HIS A 68 -2.21 -5.09 22.84
N SER A 69 -1.34 -5.87 23.48
CA SER A 69 -1.06 -7.26 23.11
C SER A 69 -0.50 -8.05 24.30
N SER A 70 -0.13 -9.31 24.05
CA SER A 70 0.79 -10.04 24.92
C SER A 70 2.12 -9.31 25.10
N LEU A 71 2.91 -9.75 26.09
CA LEU A 71 4.18 -9.14 26.43
C LEU A 71 5.19 -9.32 25.28
N ASN A 72 5.59 -8.20 24.64
CA ASN A 72 6.54 -8.18 23.53
C ASN A 72 7.74 -7.29 23.85
N ARG A 73 8.90 -7.62 23.27
CA ARG A 73 10.09 -6.78 23.32
C ARG A 73 10.02 -5.72 22.21
N LEU A 74 9.76 -4.47 22.56
CA LEU A 74 9.61 -3.37 21.62
C LEU A 74 10.80 -2.41 21.68
N GLN A 75 11.23 -1.90 20.53
CA GLN A 75 12.28 -0.90 20.45
C GLN A 75 11.83 0.43 21.08
N THR A 76 12.69 0.99 21.93
CA THR A 76 12.53 2.30 22.56
C THR A 76 13.41 3.36 21.89
N MET A 77 14.35 2.93 21.04
CA MET A 77 15.28 3.79 20.31
C MET A 77 15.34 3.41 18.82
N PRO A 78 15.85 4.30 17.95
CA PRO A 78 16.09 3.99 16.54
C PRO A 78 17.09 2.84 16.40
N LEU A 79 16.73 1.84 15.60
CA LEU A 79 17.62 0.70 15.33
C LEU A 79 18.49 0.90 14.10
N MET A 80 18.21 1.90 13.26
CA MET A 80 18.94 2.11 12.02
C MET A 80 20.03 3.16 12.20
N THR A 81 21.27 2.81 11.88
CA THR A 81 22.40 3.75 11.80
C THR A 81 22.94 3.76 10.37
N VAL A 82 23.36 4.94 9.91
CA VAL A 82 24.01 5.08 8.60
C VAL A 82 25.51 5.06 8.83
N VAL A 83 26.16 3.94 8.48
CA VAL A 83 27.61 3.83 8.60
C VAL A 83 28.23 4.29 7.28
N LYS A 84 29.13 5.27 7.35
CA LYS A 84 29.91 5.74 6.20
C LYS A 84 31.16 4.86 6.09
N ASN A 85 31.26 4.06 5.04
CA ASN A 85 32.48 3.30 4.76
C ASN A 85 33.59 4.23 4.24
N GLN A 86 34.85 3.79 4.35
CA GLN A 86 36.02 4.57 3.91
C GLN A 86 35.96 4.94 2.41
N ASP A 87 35.21 4.18 1.60
CA ASP A 87 34.95 4.44 0.18
C ASP A 87 33.85 5.49 -0.10
N GLY A 88 33.36 6.22 0.92
CA GLY A 88 32.31 7.23 0.78
C GLY A 88 30.89 6.67 0.56
N LYS A 89 30.73 5.34 0.44
CA LYS A 89 29.42 4.68 0.36
C LYS A 89 28.80 4.55 1.75
N SER A 90 27.57 5.05 1.92
CA SER A 90 26.81 4.94 3.16
C SER A 90 25.81 3.78 3.09
N LEU A 91 25.99 2.77 3.93
CA LEU A 91 25.05 1.65 4.04
C LEU A 91 24.25 1.76 5.34
N PRO A 92 22.91 1.62 5.28
CA PRO A 92 22.10 1.53 6.49
C PRO A 92 22.34 0.17 7.16
N SER A 93 22.62 0.19 8.47
CA SER A 93 22.75 -0.99 9.32
C SER A 93 21.69 -0.97 10.41
N PHE A 94 21.10 -2.13 10.71
CA PHE A 94 20.12 -2.28 11.78
C PHE A 94 20.75 -2.98 12.98
N SER A 95 20.77 -2.32 14.14
CA SER A 95 21.16 -2.93 15.41
C SER A 95 20.08 -3.90 15.89
N GLY A 96 20.49 -5.04 16.43
CA GLY A 96 19.57 -5.97 17.11
C GLY A 96 18.98 -5.36 18.39
N LEU A 97 17.91 -5.99 18.89
CA LEU A 97 17.30 -5.61 20.16
C LEU A 97 18.19 -5.99 21.35
N SER A 98 18.46 -5.02 22.21
CA SER A 98 19.25 -5.13 23.44
C SER A 98 18.49 -4.48 24.60
N ASN A 99 18.95 -4.69 25.83
CA ASN A 99 18.31 -4.08 27.02
C ASN A 99 18.46 -2.54 27.04
N MET A 100 19.32 -1.97 26.20
CA MET A 100 19.52 -0.52 26.10
C MET A 100 18.56 0.16 25.12
N ASN A 101 18.14 -0.55 24.05
CA ASN A 101 17.33 0.02 22.97
C ASN A 101 15.92 -0.59 22.88
N SER A 102 15.53 -1.43 23.84
CA SER A 102 14.24 -2.11 23.87
C SER A 102 13.74 -2.40 25.28
N CYS A 103 12.43 -2.59 25.43
CA CYS A 103 11.80 -2.95 26.70
C CYS A 103 10.65 -3.95 26.49
N MET A 104 10.31 -4.72 27.52
CA MET A 104 9.15 -5.62 27.50
C MET A 104 7.88 -4.84 27.83
N LEU A 105 6.91 -4.81 26.92
CA LEU A 105 5.64 -4.08 27.09
C LEU A 105 4.45 -4.98 26.69
N PRO A 106 3.29 -4.85 27.35
CA PRO A 106 2.05 -5.53 26.96
C PRO A 106 1.40 -4.83 25.74
N ALA A 107 2.19 -4.65 24.70
CA ALA A 107 1.84 -3.88 23.52
C ALA A 107 2.61 -4.37 22.28
N CYS A 108 2.12 -4.00 21.10
CA CYS A 108 2.79 -4.21 19.82
C CYS A 108 2.60 -2.99 18.90
N PHE A 109 3.37 -2.91 17.83
CA PHE A 109 3.10 -1.94 16.77
C PHE A 109 2.01 -2.49 15.85
N VAL A 110 1.17 -1.61 15.34
CA VAL A 110 0.10 -1.99 14.41
C VAL A 110 0.13 -1.07 13.21
N LEU A 111 0.16 -1.65 12.02
CA LEU A 111 -0.15 -0.95 10.77
C LEU A 111 -1.66 -0.91 10.60
N THR A 112 -2.26 0.27 10.70
CA THR A 112 -3.68 0.48 10.42
C THR A 112 -3.86 0.97 8.99
N LEU A 113 -4.54 0.18 8.16
CA LEU A 113 -4.84 0.53 6.78
C LEU A 113 -5.92 1.63 6.73
N ARG A 114 -5.76 2.61 5.83
CA ARG A 114 -6.76 3.69 5.62
C ARG A 114 -8.13 3.13 5.24
N THR A 115 -8.15 2.06 4.46
CA THR A 115 -9.33 1.32 4.02
C THR A 115 -9.05 -0.17 4.17
N PRO A 116 -10.03 -1.00 4.58
CA PRO A 116 -9.87 -2.44 4.60
C PRO A 116 -9.39 -2.96 3.24
N LEU A 117 -8.46 -3.91 3.25
CA LEU A 117 -7.85 -4.49 2.06
C LEU A 117 -8.21 -5.96 1.96
N THR A 118 -8.69 -6.38 0.80
CA THR A 118 -8.85 -7.79 0.48
C THR A 118 -7.50 -8.38 0.10
N VAL A 119 -7.06 -9.41 0.84
CA VAL A 119 -5.79 -10.10 0.68
C VAL A 119 -6.00 -11.59 0.46
N LEU A 120 -5.12 -12.23 -0.30
CA LEU A 120 -5.08 -13.69 -0.44
C LEU A 120 -4.66 -14.35 0.87
N ALA A 121 -5.31 -15.45 1.26
CA ALA A 121 -5.02 -16.14 2.52
C ALA A 121 -3.55 -16.60 2.64
N SER A 122 -2.95 -17.19 1.60
CA SER A 122 -1.53 -17.58 1.57
C SER A 122 -0.57 -16.40 1.71
N LEU A 123 -0.95 -15.22 1.20
CA LEU A 123 -0.17 -13.99 1.37
C LEU A 123 -0.28 -13.47 2.81
N LEU A 124 -1.45 -13.59 3.43
CA LEU A 124 -1.65 -13.26 4.84
C LEU A 124 -0.83 -14.19 5.75
N GLN A 125 -0.80 -15.50 5.47
CA GLN A 125 0.03 -16.47 6.19
C GLN A 125 1.52 -16.13 6.08
N LYS A 126 1.99 -15.65 4.92
CA LYS A 126 3.36 -15.15 4.77
C LYS A 126 3.62 -13.95 5.68
N ILE A 127 2.66 -13.01 5.79
CA ILE A 127 2.75 -11.87 6.72
C ILE A 127 2.81 -12.36 8.18
N GLU A 128 1.90 -13.25 8.58
CA GLU A 128 1.86 -13.82 9.94
C GLU A 128 3.17 -14.56 10.28
N SER A 129 3.77 -15.26 9.32
CA SER A 129 5.04 -15.96 9.52
C SER A 129 6.23 -15.03 9.73
N ILE A 130 6.26 -13.84 9.11
CA ILE A 130 7.35 -12.87 9.31
C ILE A 130 7.14 -12.01 10.55
N THR A 131 5.89 -11.78 10.97
CA THR A 131 5.58 -11.01 12.18
C THR A 131 5.59 -11.88 13.43
N ASN A 132 5.38 -13.19 13.30
CA ASN A 132 5.05 -14.10 14.40
C ASN A 132 3.84 -13.61 15.20
N MET A 133 2.88 -12.98 14.52
CA MET A 133 1.67 -12.43 15.12
C MET A 133 0.47 -12.72 14.22
N GLU A 134 -0.65 -13.08 14.85
CA GLU A 134 -1.93 -13.26 14.17
C GLU A 134 -2.46 -11.93 13.64
N VAL A 135 -2.97 -11.93 12.41
CA VAL A 135 -3.56 -10.73 11.81
C VAL A 135 -5.09 -10.78 11.95
N PRO A 136 -5.72 -9.77 12.58
CA PRO A 136 -7.17 -9.73 12.74
C PRO A 136 -7.91 -9.72 11.39
N ARG A 137 -8.83 -10.68 11.21
CA ARG A 137 -9.65 -10.86 10.00
C ARG A 137 -11.02 -10.23 10.19
N ILE A 138 -11.52 -9.55 9.16
CA ILE A 138 -12.86 -8.92 9.15
C ILE A 138 -13.89 -9.84 8.47
N SER A 139 -13.46 -10.70 7.54
CA SER A 139 -14.32 -11.68 6.88
C SER A 139 -13.58 -12.99 6.68
N GLU A 140 -14.31 -14.10 6.64
CA GLU A 140 -13.77 -15.43 6.35
C GLU A 140 -14.57 -16.13 5.24
N GLY A 141 -13.93 -17.10 4.56
CA GLY A 141 -14.62 -18.15 3.80
C GLY A 141 -15.15 -17.80 2.40
N LYS A 142 -14.57 -16.82 1.69
CA LYS A 142 -14.93 -16.51 0.28
C LYS A 142 -13.71 -16.56 -0.62
N LYS A 143 -13.88 -17.03 -1.86
CA LYS A 143 -12.84 -16.94 -2.91
C LYS A 143 -12.42 -15.48 -3.12
N LEU A 144 -11.11 -15.24 -3.34
CA LEU A 144 -10.54 -13.90 -3.43
C LEU A 144 -11.31 -12.97 -4.39
N LEU A 145 -11.55 -13.43 -5.62
CA LEU A 145 -12.21 -12.63 -6.65
C LEU A 145 -13.67 -12.30 -6.29
N SER A 146 -14.38 -13.24 -5.68
CA SER A 146 -15.76 -13.02 -5.22
C SER A 146 -15.81 -11.96 -4.11
N LEU A 147 -14.87 -12.04 -3.16
CA LEU A 147 -14.77 -11.07 -2.08
C LEU A 147 -14.38 -9.67 -2.59
N LEU A 148 -13.47 -9.59 -3.57
CA LEU A 148 -13.09 -8.33 -4.21
C LEU A 148 -14.28 -7.65 -4.88
N ILE A 149 -15.04 -8.39 -5.70
CA ILE A 149 -16.23 -7.86 -6.38
C ILE A 149 -17.23 -7.32 -5.36
N GLU A 150 -17.51 -8.08 -4.30
CA GLU A 150 -18.45 -7.69 -3.25
C GLU A 150 -18.02 -6.42 -2.51
N THR A 151 -16.71 -6.29 -2.23
CA THR A 151 -16.14 -5.14 -1.54
C THR A 151 -16.30 -3.85 -2.35
N ILE A 152 -16.08 -3.91 -3.66
CA ILE A 152 -16.18 -2.74 -4.56
C ILE A 152 -17.64 -2.38 -4.85
N SER A 153 -18.50 -3.40 -4.88
CA SER A 153 -19.91 -3.27 -5.25
C SER A 153 -20.82 -2.81 -4.11
N CYS A 154 -20.27 -2.54 -2.92
CA CYS A 154 -21.04 -2.20 -1.73
C CYS A 154 -22.23 -3.16 -1.48
N GLN A 155 -21.98 -4.47 -1.61
CA GLN A 155 -23.00 -5.54 -1.44
C GLN A 155 -24.17 -5.52 -2.44
N GLN A 156 -24.10 -4.78 -3.54
CA GLN A 156 -25.07 -4.92 -4.63
C GLN A 156 -24.94 -6.31 -5.28
N LEU A 157 -26.09 -6.96 -5.54
CA LEU A 157 -26.18 -8.28 -6.16
C LEU A 157 -25.83 -8.20 -7.66
N PHE A 158 -24.54 -8.13 -7.97
CA PHE A 158 -24.06 -8.39 -9.33
C PHE A 158 -24.04 -9.90 -9.57
N ASN A 159 -24.37 -10.30 -10.80
CA ASN A 159 -24.10 -11.65 -11.25
C ASN A 159 -22.57 -11.83 -11.18
N LYS A 160 -22.05 -12.56 -10.18
CA LYS A 160 -20.63 -12.57 -9.77
C LYS A 160 -19.64 -12.95 -10.88
N LYS A 161 -20.14 -13.43 -12.02
CA LYS A 161 -19.36 -13.91 -13.16
C LYS A 161 -19.24 -12.90 -14.30
N GLU A 162 -20.12 -11.90 -14.38
CA GLU A 162 -20.21 -10.94 -15.48
C GLU A 162 -19.98 -9.52 -14.99
N LEU A 163 -18.94 -8.88 -15.51
CA LEU A 163 -18.57 -7.51 -15.17
C LEU A 163 -18.73 -6.63 -16.41
N TYR A 164 -19.67 -5.70 -16.35
CA TYR A 164 -19.97 -4.77 -17.44
C TYR A 164 -19.13 -3.51 -17.30
N VAL A 165 -18.57 -3.04 -18.43
CA VAL A 165 -17.81 -1.79 -18.50
C VAL A 165 -18.28 -0.99 -19.72
N THR A 166 -18.74 0.23 -19.47
CA THR A 166 -19.11 1.19 -20.52
C THR A 166 -17.99 2.22 -20.69
N LEU A 167 -17.34 2.21 -21.85
CA LEU A 167 -16.40 3.24 -22.31
C LEU A 167 -17.13 4.26 -23.19
N PRO A 168 -16.55 5.44 -23.50
CA PRO A 168 -17.20 6.45 -24.33
C PRO A 168 -17.62 5.97 -25.72
N ASP A 169 -16.85 5.06 -26.29
CA ASP A 169 -16.99 4.53 -27.65
C ASP A 169 -17.33 3.02 -27.69
N GLN A 170 -17.16 2.29 -26.57
CA GLN A 170 -17.23 0.83 -26.55
C GLN A 170 -18.01 0.28 -25.33
N GLN A 171 -18.62 -0.89 -25.50
CA GLN A 171 -19.22 -1.67 -24.41
C GLN A 171 -18.42 -2.96 -24.25
N HIS A 172 -17.95 -3.25 -23.05
CA HIS A 172 -17.21 -4.47 -22.74
C HIS A 172 -17.97 -5.30 -21.70
N VAL A 173 -17.89 -6.62 -21.85
CA VAL A 173 -18.30 -7.57 -20.81
C VAL A 173 -17.10 -8.46 -20.49
N TYR A 174 -16.68 -8.46 -19.23
CA TYR A 174 -15.63 -9.33 -18.74
C TYR A 174 -16.25 -10.50 -17.97
N PHE A 175 -15.94 -11.71 -18.41
CA PHE A 175 -16.26 -12.94 -17.71
C PHE A 175 -15.08 -13.33 -16.85
N LEU A 176 -15.28 -13.46 -15.53
CA LEU A 176 -14.27 -14.08 -14.68
C LEU A 176 -14.27 -15.59 -14.93
N GLY A 177 -13.13 -16.10 -15.41
CA GLY A 177 -12.89 -17.52 -15.68
C GLY A 177 -13.36 -18.38 -14.52
N GLY A 178 -14.26 -19.32 -14.81
CA GLY A 178 -14.89 -20.17 -13.81
C GLY A 178 -14.00 -21.36 -13.43
N HIS A 179 -13.89 -21.63 -12.12
CA HIS A 179 -13.51 -22.87 -11.41
C HIS A 179 -12.25 -23.68 -11.82
N GLN A 180 -11.61 -23.41 -12.96
CA GLN A 180 -10.49 -24.18 -13.51
C GLN A 180 -9.32 -23.32 -14.01
N SER A 181 -9.47 -21.98 -14.08
CA SER A 181 -8.45 -21.07 -14.63
C SER A 181 -8.14 -19.85 -13.75
N GLY A 182 -8.62 -19.82 -12.50
CA GLY A 182 -8.52 -18.67 -11.59
C GLY A 182 -7.84 -18.97 -10.26
N ILE A 183 -7.54 -17.91 -9.49
CA ILE A 183 -7.16 -18.02 -8.07
C ILE A 183 -8.38 -18.57 -7.31
N GLU A 184 -8.36 -19.87 -7.04
CA GLU A 184 -9.40 -20.57 -6.27
C GLU A 184 -9.28 -20.37 -4.76
N GLU A 185 -8.15 -19.83 -4.31
CA GLU A 185 -7.85 -19.61 -2.91
C GLU A 185 -8.72 -18.51 -2.28
N GLU A 186 -8.91 -18.62 -0.97
CA GLU A 186 -9.71 -17.70 -0.18
C GLU A 186 -9.08 -16.31 -0.09
N GLY A 187 -9.95 -15.31 -0.15
CA GLY A 187 -9.64 -13.94 0.22
C GLY A 187 -10.10 -13.64 1.63
N VAL A 188 -9.33 -12.80 2.31
CA VAL A 188 -9.61 -12.29 3.65
C VAL A 188 -9.60 -10.77 3.60
N LEU A 189 -10.54 -10.13 4.29
CA LEU A 189 -10.52 -8.68 4.46
C LEU A 189 -9.78 -8.31 5.75
N ILE A 190 -8.78 -7.43 5.64
CA ILE A 190 -7.96 -6.98 6.80
C ILE A 190 -7.95 -5.46 6.91
N SER A 191 -7.83 -4.93 8.14
CA SER A 191 -7.64 -3.49 8.39
C SER A 191 -6.43 -3.15 9.24
N LYS A 192 -5.84 -4.15 9.91
CA LYS A 192 -4.74 -3.99 10.84
C LYS A 192 -3.73 -5.10 10.63
N ILE A 193 -2.43 -4.80 10.78
CA ILE A 193 -1.36 -5.80 10.75
C ILE A 193 -0.42 -5.52 11.93
N PRO A 194 -0.43 -6.37 12.96
CA PRO A 194 0.47 -6.24 14.10
C PRO A 194 1.89 -6.70 13.74
N PHE A 195 2.87 -6.05 14.36
CA PHE A 195 4.29 -6.39 14.24
C PHE A 195 5.07 -5.90 15.46
N THR A 196 6.25 -6.49 15.70
CA THR A 196 7.14 -6.12 16.81
C THR A 196 8.41 -5.43 16.35
N HIS A 197 8.95 -5.80 15.18
CA HIS A 197 10.24 -5.30 14.69
C HIS A 197 10.12 -4.47 13.39
N PRO A 198 10.72 -3.27 13.30
CA PRO A 198 10.65 -2.41 12.11
C PRO A 198 11.18 -3.05 10.82
N THR A 199 12.10 -4.02 10.91
CA THR A 199 12.62 -4.72 9.72
C THR A 199 11.58 -5.58 9.02
N ASN A 200 10.42 -5.82 9.64
CA ASN A 200 9.31 -6.52 9.01
C ASN A 200 8.59 -5.61 8.01
N LEU A 201 8.64 -4.28 8.19
CA LEU A 201 7.88 -3.33 7.38
C LEU A 201 8.17 -3.43 5.88
N PRO A 202 9.43 -3.49 5.40
CA PRO A 202 9.69 -3.66 3.96
C PRO A 202 9.02 -4.90 3.36
N LYS A 203 9.06 -6.03 4.07
CA LYS A 203 8.47 -7.29 3.62
C LYS A 203 6.94 -7.24 3.66
N ILE A 204 6.35 -6.73 4.74
CA ILE A 204 4.89 -6.54 4.85
C ILE A 204 4.41 -5.65 3.69
N LEU A 205 5.04 -4.49 3.49
CA LEU A 205 4.65 -3.56 2.43
C LEU A 205 4.86 -4.14 1.03
N SER A 206 5.86 -5.01 0.82
CA SER A 206 6.03 -5.71 -0.46
C SER A 206 4.84 -6.63 -0.78
N TYR A 207 4.35 -7.38 0.21
CA TYR A 207 3.16 -8.22 0.05
C TYR A 207 1.90 -7.37 -0.17
N LEU A 208 1.75 -6.27 0.57
CA LEU A 208 0.61 -5.36 0.37
C LEU A 208 0.63 -4.72 -1.01
N ARG A 209 1.80 -4.32 -1.54
CA ARG A 209 1.93 -3.78 -2.90
C ARG A 209 1.54 -4.80 -3.95
N GLN A 210 2.01 -6.04 -3.82
CA GLN A 210 1.67 -7.13 -4.72
C GLN A 210 0.16 -7.36 -4.76
N GLN A 211 -0.48 -7.43 -3.58
CA GLN A 211 -1.93 -7.57 -3.51
C GLN A 211 -2.65 -6.34 -4.10
N MET A 212 -2.18 -5.12 -3.82
CA MET A 212 -2.76 -3.88 -4.34
C MET A 212 -2.69 -3.82 -5.87
N LEU A 213 -1.58 -4.23 -6.47
CA LEU A 213 -1.43 -4.29 -7.93
C LEU A 213 -2.46 -5.23 -8.54
N PHE A 214 -2.59 -6.43 -8.00
CA PHE A 214 -3.60 -7.40 -8.42
C PHE A 214 -5.01 -6.84 -8.26
N ASN A 215 -5.36 -6.33 -7.08
CA ASN A 215 -6.67 -5.77 -6.81
C ASN A 215 -6.98 -4.63 -7.79
N THR A 216 -6.03 -3.72 -8.01
CA THR A 216 -6.18 -2.60 -8.96
C THR A 216 -6.46 -3.10 -10.38
N ALA A 217 -5.74 -4.13 -10.85
CA ALA A 217 -5.96 -4.71 -12.17
C ALA A 217 -7.39 -5.29 -12.31
N ILE A 218 -7.82 -6.12 -11.35
CA ILE A 218 -9.16 -6.74 -11.39
C ILE A 218 -10.28 -5.69 -11.22
N THR A 219 -10.12 -4.77 -10.26
CA THR A 219 -11.09 -3.69 -10.01
C THR A 219 -11.24 -2.75 -11.21
N SER A 220 -10.21 -2.64 -12.05
CA SER A 220 -10.28 -1.82 -13.28
C SER A 220 -11.36 -2.32 -14.25
N CYS A 221 -11.71 -3.61 -14.19
CA CYS A 221 -12.77 -4.24 -14.99
C CYS A 221 -14.17 -4.15 -14.32
N ILE A 222 -14.28 -3.54 -13.13
CA ILE A 222 -15.54 -3.46 -12.38
C ILE A 222 -16.07 -2.02 -12.44
N ARG A 223 -17.27 -1.84 -12.99
CA ARG A 223 -17.99 -0.56 -13.03
C ARG A 223 -19.42 -0.77 -12.55
N PRO A 224 -19.73 -0.50 -11.26
CA PRO A 224 -21.07 -0.76 -10.70
C PRO A 224 -22.21 -0.07 -11.45
N SER A 225 -21.96 1.08 -12.07
CA SER A 225 -22.95 1.88 -12.81
C SER A 225 -22.91 1.69 -14.34
N ALA A 226 -22.27 0.64 -14.85
CA ALA A 226 -22.22 0.38 -16.28
C ALA A 226 -23.59 0.00 -16.87
N LYS A 227 -23.82 0.40 -18.12
CA LYS A 227 -25.02 0.00 -18.88
C LYS A 227 -24.87 -1.47 -19.29
N ARG A 228 -25.96 -2.22 -19.26
CA ARG A 228 -26.00 -3.63 -19.68
C ARG A 228 -26.62 -3.71 -21.07
N ASP A 229 -25.82 -3.47 -22.11
CA ASP A 229 -26.19 -3.76 -23.49
C ASP A 229 -25.28 -4.87 -24.04
N LEU A 230 -25.83 -6.07 -24.20
CA LEU A 230 -25.09 -7.26 -24.65
C LEU A 230 -24.98 -7.34 -26.18
N LYS A 231 -25.83 -6.63 -26.93
CA LYS A 231 -25.92 -6.83 -28.40
C LYS A 231 -24.76 -6.22 -29.16
N SER A 232 -24.07 -5.26 -28.56
CA SER A 232 -22.95 -4.51 -29.14
C SER A 232 -21.65 -4.67 -28.35
N ALA A 233 -21.63 -5.53 -27.32
CA ALA A 233 -20.51 -5.59 -26.41
C ALA A 233 -19.42 -6.58 -26.84
N LEU A 234 -18.17 -6.14 -26.72
CA LEU A 234 -17.00 -7.00 -26.84
C LEU A 234 -16.89 -7.90 -25.60
N VAL A 235 -16.71 -9.19 -25.84
CA VAL A 235 -16.63 -10.21 -24.79
C VAL A 235 -15.18 -10.53 -24.49
N PHE A 236 -14.81 -10.42 -23.21
CA PHE A 236 -13.48 -10.74 -22.71
C PHE A 236 -13.58 -11.82 -21.64
N GLU A 237 -12.67 -12.77 -21.64
CA GLU A 237 -12.47 -13.74 -20.56
C GLU A 237 -11.24 -13.35 -19.73
N LEU A 238 -11.43 -13.18 -18.42
CA LEU A 238 -10.38 -12.90 -17.45
C LEU A 238 -10.02 -14.16 -16.69
N SER A 239 -8.78 -14.63 -16.84
CA SER A 239 -8.24 -15.74 -16.04
C SER A 239 -7.08 -15.25 -15.17
N ALA A 240 -7.26 -15.28 -13.86
CA ALA A 240 -6.22 -14.90 -12.91
C ALA A 240 -5.51 -16.16 -12.41
N LEU A 241 -4.36 -16.54 -12.98
CA LEU A 241 -3.62 -17.73 -12.57
C LEU A 241 -2.87 -17.53 -11.25
N SER A 242 -2.44 -16.29 -10.98
CA SER A 242 -1.80 -15.89 -9.72
C SER A 242 -1.88 -14.38 -9.52
N LEU A 243 -1.44 -13.88 -8.36
CA LEU A 243 -1.32 -12.44 -8.12
C LEU A 243 -0.37 -11.73 -9.12
N HIS A 244 0.49 -12.48 -9.82
CA HIS A 244 1.46 -11.96 -10.80
C HIS A 244 1.04 -12.20 -12.25
N GLN A 245 -0.06 -12.90 -12.48
CA GLN A 245 -0.41 -13.35 -13.82
C GLN A 245 -1.92 -13.32 -14.02
N VAL A 246 -2.38 -12.37 -14.84
CA VAL A 246 -3.76 -12.24 -15.27
C VAL A 246 -3.78 -12.32 -16.80
N ASN A 247 -4.54 -13.25 -17.37
CA ASN A 247 -4.73 -13.30 -18.81
C ASN A 247 -6.09 -12.72 -19.18
N VAL A 248 -6.13 -12.08 -20.33
CA VAL A 248 -7.33 -11.54 -20.97
C VAL A 248 -7.46 -12.19 -22.34
N SER A 249 -8.47 -13.01 -22.54
CA SER A 249 -8.74 -13.64 -23.84
C SER A 249 -9.95 -12.98 -24.50
N PHE A 250 -9.89 -12.74 -25.80
CA PHE A 250 -11.01 -12.21 -26.58
C PHE A 250 -10.92 -12.64 -28.04
N GLU A 251 -12.04 -12.56 -28.75
CA GLU A 251 -12.09 -12.82 -30.18
C GLU A 251 -11.60 -11.60 -30.96
N HIS A 252 -10.66 -11.80 -31.89
CA HIS A 252 -10.11 -10.71 -32.67
C HIS A 252 -11.17 -10.14 -33.65
N PRO A 253 -11.51 -8.84 -33.65
CA PRO A 253 -12.65 -8.36 -34.44
C PRO A 253 -12.51 -8.47 -35.96
N LEU A 254 -11.29 -8.67 -36.45
CA LEU A 254 -10.99 -8.79 -37.88
C LEU A 254 -10.52 -10.19 -38.29
N GLN A 255 -10.33 -11.11 -37.34
CA GLN A 255 -9.78 -12.44 -37.60
C GLN A 255 -10.60 -13.46 -36.80
N ASP A 256 -11.02 -14.57 -37.42
CA ASP A 256 -11.68 -15.71 -36.73
C ASP A 256 -10.66 -16.46 -35.85
N SER A 257 -10.07 -15.77 -34.87
CA SER A 257 -9.05 -16.30 -33.98
C SER A 257 -9.18 -15.69 -32.59
N MET A 258 -8.84 -16.48 -31.58
CA MET A 258 -8.78 -16.04 -30.18
C MET A 258 -7.41 -15.42 -29.89
N VAL A 259 -7.42 -14.25 -29.27
CA VAL A 259 -6.23 -13.55 -28.80
C VAL A 259 -6.20 -13.58 -27.29
N THR A 260 -5.07 -14.01 -26.72
CA THR A 260 -4.84 -14.01 -25.26
C THR A 260 -3.70 -13.06 -24.93
N GLY A 261 -4.03 -11.96 -24.26
CA GLY A 261 -3.07 -11.03 -23.68
C GLY A 261 -2.66 -11.45 -22.28
N LEU A 262 -1.36 -11.45 -21.99
CA LEU A 262 -0.85 -11.64 -20.64
C LEU A 262 -0.58 -10.28 -19.97
N VAL A 263 -1.24 -10.05 -18.83
CA VAL A 263 -0.99 -8.92 -17.94
C VAL A 263 -0.20 -9.40 -16.73
N LYS A 264 1.00 -8.83 -16.54
CA LYS A 264 1.82 -9.03 -15.34
C LYS A 264 1.67 -7.84 -14.40
N PRO A 265 1.01 -8.00 -13.24
CA PRO A 265 0.88 -6.95 -12.23
C PRO A 265 2.18 -6.72 -11.43
N ASP A 266 3.34 -6.67 -12.09
CA ASP A 266 4.65 -6.53 -11.46
C ASP A 266 5.24 -5.11 -11.55
N GLY A 267 4.44 -4.11 -11.94
CA GLY A 267 4.92 -2.74 -12.17
C GLY A 267 5.80 -2.59 -13.42
N SER A 268 6.06 -3.69 -14.13
CA SER A 268 6.82 -3.80 -15.37
C SER A 268 5.98 -4.51 -16.43
N THR A 269 4.76 -4.01 -16.68
CA THR A 269 3.89 -4.54 -17.74
C THR A 269 4.59 -4.50 -19.09
N ARG A 270 4.97 -5.68 -19.61
CA ARG A 270 5.18 -5.91 -21.05
C ARG A 270 3.87 -6.45 -21.62
N LEU A 271 3.11 -5.61 -22.29
CA LEU A 271 2.06 -6.06 -23.20
C LEU A 271 2.75 -6.48 -24.51
N GLN A 272 2.45 -7.67 -25.05
CA GLN A 272 2.80 -7.98 -26.44
C GLN A 272 2.02 -7.03 -27.36
N SER A 273 2.70 -6.49 -28.38
CA SER A 273 2.32 -5.31 -29.16
C SER A 273 0.88 -5.31 -29.68
N ASP A 274 0.39 -6.49 -30.08
CA ASP A 274 -0.86 -6.59 -30.85
C ASP A 274 -2.11 -6.48 -29.93
N VAL A 275 -1.94 -6.70 -28.62
CA VAL A 275 -3.03 -6.58 -27.63
C VAL A 275 -3.10 -5.18 -27.01
N ALA A 276 -1.96 -4.48 -26.94
CA ALA A 276 -1.88 -3.13 -26.39
C ALA A 276 -2.59 -2.10 -27.27
N GLU A 277 -2.43 -2.23 -28.59
CA GLU A 277 -3.08 -1.40 -29.61
C GLU A 277 -4.60 -1.60 -29.61
N PHE A 278 -5.05 -2.82 -29.29
CA PHE A 278 -6.47 -3.17 -29.24
C PHE A 278 -7.18 -2.76 -27.94
N LEU A 279 -6.49 -2.84 -26.78
CA LEU A 279 -7.08 -2.52 -25.47
C LEU A 279 -6.94 -1.05 -25.05
N GLN A 280 -6.29 -0.19 -25.86
CA GLN A 280 -5.98 1.21 -25.52
C GLN A 280 -5.42 1.38 -24.09
N LEU A 281 -4.55 0.46 -23.65
CA LEU A 281 -3.93 0.49 -22.32
C LEU A 281 -2.69 1.41 -22.30
N ASP A 282 -2.85 2.67 -22.70
CA ASP A 282 -1.75 3.65 -22.85
C ASP A 282 -1.26 4.31 -21.55
N THR A 283 -1.44 3.68 -20.39
CA THR A 283 -1.06 4.33 -19.13
C THR A 283 -0.38 3.41 -18.12
N LEU A 284 0.77 2.82 -18.43
CA LEU A 284 1.68 2.33 -17.39
C LEU A 284 3.15 2.69 -17.71
N PRO A 285 3.79 3.54 -16.88
CA PRO A 285 5.18 3.94 -17.10
C PRO A 285 6.13 2.81 -16.70
N ASN A 286 6.97 2.42 -17.66
CA ASN A 286 8.10 1.51 -17.49
C ASN A 286 9.26 2.28 -16.84
N ALA A 287 9.88 1.77 -15.77
CA ALA A 287 11.09 2.40 -15.22
C ALA A 287 12.01 1.40 -14.49
N ASN A 288 13.17 1.15 -15.11
CA ASN A 288 14.32 0.48 -14.52
C ASN A 288 15.16 1.44 -13.64
N HIS A 289 16.02 0.82 -12.82
CA HIS A 289 17.19 1.33 -12.11
C HIS A 289 16.97 2.05 -10.76
N SER A 290 17.84 1.66 -9.83
CA SER A 290 17.74 1.72 -8.37
C SER A 290 18.50 2.88 -7.76
N GLU A 291 17.99 3.47 -6.69
CA GLU A 291 18.81 4.00 -5.58
C GLU A 291 17.95 4.10 -4.30
N SER A 292 18.58 3.83 -3.16
CA SER A 292 17.97 3.49 -1.87
C SER A 292 17.94 4.70 -0.93
N VAL A 293 16.80 5.01 -0.31
CA VAL A 293 16.71 5.92 0.85
C VAL A 293 15.72 5.37 1.87
N VAL A 294 16.23 4.96 3.03
CA VAL A 294 15.46 4.69 4.26
C VAL A 294 16.20 5.39 5.39
N GLY A 295 15.51 6.20 6.19
CA GLY A 295 16.11 6.81 7.38
C GLY A 295 15.26 7.91 8.01
N THR A 296 14.16 7.59 8.69
CA THR A 296 13.55 8.51 9.68
C THR A 296 12.62 7.78 10.67
N PHE A 297 13.15 7.12 11.69
CA PHE A 297 12.34 6.65 12.83
C PHE A 297 13.06 6.92 14.15
N PRO A 298 12.90 8.11 14.75
CA PRO A 298 12.80 8.20 16.23
C PRO A 298 11.61 9.02 16.73
N CYS A 299 11.03 8.57 17.85
CA CYS A 299 10.49 9.45 18.89
C CYS A 299 11.63 9.72 19.89
N HIS A 300 11.90 10.97 20.27
CA HIS A 300 13.01 11.32 21.17
C HIS A 300 12.57 11.44 22.64
N PRO A 301 13.33 10.89 23.61
CA PRO A 301 13.24 11.25 25.02
C PRO A 301 14.19 12.41 25.38
N HIS A 302 13.87 13.15 26.45
CA HIS A 302 14.55 14.38 26.89
C HIS A 302 15.38 14.17 28.18
N GLU A 303 16.69 14.48 28.13
CA GLU A 303 17.59 14.60 29.30
C GLU A 303 18.02 16.07 29.48
N GLY A 304 18.08 16.52 30.74
CA GLY A 304 18.28 17.93 31.09
C GLY A 304 19.64 18.32 31.67
N GLN A 305 19.78 19.65 31.82
CA GLN A 305 20.63 20.46 32.71
C GLN A 305 21.90 21.18 32.19
N SER A 306 21.88 22.49 32.51
CA SER A 306 22.96 23.38 32.98
C SER A 306 23.94 24.08 32.03
N GLY A 307 23.70 25.39 31.85
CA GLY A 307 24.65 26.50 32.11
C GLY A 307 25.95 26.64 31.30
N GLY A 308 26.06 27.69 30.48
CA GLY A 308 27.36 28.26 30.07
C GLY A 308 27.37 28.92 28.68
N THR A 309 27.69 30.21 28.65
CA THR A 309 27.67 31.13 27.49
C THR A 309 28.75 30.85 26.42
N GLY A 310 28.38 30.92 25.13
CA GLY A 310 29.33 31.03 24.01
C GLY A 310 28.68 30.87 22.63
N ASN A 311 28.83 31.88 21.77
CA ASN A 311 28.27 31.97 20.41
C ASN A 311 28.66 30.80 19.50
N GLY A 312 27.72 30.32 18.66
CA GLY A 312 28.03 29.52 17.47
C GLY A 312 26.95 28.52 17.08
N HIS A 313 26.43 28.68 15.87
CA HIS A 313 25.63 27.76 15.03
C HIS A 313 25.11 26.41 15.60
N ALA A 314 23.81 26.21 15.38
CA ALA A 314 23.04 24.96 15.31
C ALA A 314 22.62 24.25 16.62
N LYS A 315 21.35 23.80 16.59
CA LYS A 315 20.68 22.76 17.39
C LYS A 315 19.80 23.17 18.60
N ASN A 316 18.73 22.38 18.75
CA ASN A 316 17.91 22.06 19.93
C ASN A 316 16.68 22.95 20.25
N GLY A 317 15.51 22.48 19.83
CA GLY A 317 14.23 22.78 20.46
C GLY A 317 13.85 21.62 21.39
N VAL A 318 13.80 21.91 22.69
CA VAL A 318 13.59 20.99 23.81
C VAL A 318 12.56 21.64 24.73
N PHE A 319 11.52 20.93 25.20
CA PHE A 319 10.67 21.38 26.32
C PHE A 319 10.04 20.24 27.15
N TYR A 320 9.87 20.55 28.44
CA TYR A 320 9.37 19.78 29.60
C TYR A 320 7.87 20.05 29.86
N VAL A 321 7.16 19.12 30.53
CA VAL A 321 5.78 19.32 31.05
C VAL A 321 5.71 18.84 32.51
N PRO A 322 5.26 19.67 33.48
CA PRO A 322 5.17 19.29 34.90
C PRO A 322 3.93 18.42 35.19
N PRO A 323 3.90 17.67 36.32
CA PRO A 323 2.71 16.94 36.74
C PRO A 323 1.62 17.91 37.22
N ALA A 324 0.37 17.55 36.93
CA ALA A 324 -0.83 18.34 37.22
C ALA A 324 -0.94 18.69 38.72
N GLN A 325 -1.06 19.98 39.03
CA GLN A 325 -1.53 20.45 40.33
C GLN A 325 -3.06 20.35 40.38
N GLU A 326 -3.59 19.84 41.48
CA GLU A 326 -5.03 19.79 41.78
C GLU A 326 -5.63 21.20 41.79
N PRO A 327 -6.86 21.38 41.28
CA PRO A 327 -7.53 22.68 41.39
C PRO A 327 -8.05 22.90 42.81
N VAL A 328 -7.49 23.94 43.43
CA VAL A 328 -7.99 24.60 44.65
C VAL A 328 -9.44 25.06 44.40
N GLN A 329 -10.38 24.55 45.20
CA GLN A 329 -11.73 25.12 45.32
C GLN A 329 -11.63 26.50 45.97
N GLY A 330 -11.90 27.55 45.18
CA GLY A 330 -12.16 28.89 45.66
C GLY A 330 -13.64 29.21 45.53
N HIS A 331 -14.31 29.35 46.67
CA HIS A 331 -15.68 29.84 46.80
C HIS A 331 -15.83 31.27 46.26
N TRP A 332 -16.93 31.52 45.55
CA TRP A 332 -17.63 32.80 45.57
C TRP A 332 -19.15 32.56 45.55
N GLN A 333 -19.75 33.02 46.65
CA GLN A 333 -21.17 33.05 47.06
C GLN A 333 -21.80 31.72 47.50
#